data_AF-A0A1B6FU34-F1
#
_entry.id   AF-A0A1B6FU34-F1
#
_cell.length_a   1.000
_cell.length_b   1.000
_cell.length_c   1.000
_cell.angle_alpha   90.00
_cell.angle_beta   90.00
_cell.angle_gamma   90.00
#
_symmetry.space_group_name_H-M   'P 1'
#
loop_
_entity.id
_entity.type
_entity.pdbx_description
1 polymer ?
#
loop_
_entity_poly.entity_id
_entity_poly.type
_entity_poly.pdbx_seq_one_letter_code
_entity_poly.pdbx_strand_id
1 'polypeptide(L)'
;ETYGGNIEFYKDFISRGFSELGLQSYSDINADNHEGLFTLQGTMDNSRRCSTAKAFIHKFQSRPNLKISKNSLVVKILINENKTAQSVQFIKRGKLITAIA
;
A
#
# COMPACT_ATOMS: atom_id res chain seq x y z
N GLU A 1 19.47 5.04 17.84
CA GLU A 1 20.48 3.96 17.68
C GLU A 1 19.75 2.69 17.30
N THR A 2 19.52 2.48 16.01
CA THR A 2 18.70 1.38 15.48
C THR A 2 19.59 0.52 14.60
N TYR A 3 20.04 -0.63 15.09
CA TYR A 3 20.61 -1.80 14.37
C TYR A 3 21.64 -1.59 13.23
N GLY A 4 22.06 -0.36 12.93
CA GLY A 4 22.78 -0.03 11.69
C GLY A 4 24.23 -0.50 11.67
N GLY A 5 24.82 -0.82 12.81
CA GLY A 5 26.22 -1.22 12.90
C GLY A 5 26.50 -2.68 12.57
N ASN A 6 25.52 -3.59 12.71
CA ASN A 6 25.77 -5.04 12.75
C ASN A 6 24.67 -5.89 12.08
N ILE A 7 23.93 -5.34 11.11
CA ILE A 7 22.80 -6.05 10.45
C ILE A 7 23.23 -7.42 9.88
N GLU A 8 24.43 -7.49 9.29
CA GLU A 8 24.97 -8.73 8.72
C GLU A 8 25.31 -9.77 9.78
N PHE A 9 25.84 -9.34 10.93
CA PHE A 9 26.12 -10.25 12.05
C PHE A 9 24.83 -10.88 12.59
N TYR A 10 23.78 -10.08 12.81
CA TYR A 10 22.50 -10.61 13.30
C TYR A 10 21.84 -11.54 12.28
N LYS A 11 21.91 -11.19 10.99
CA LYS A 11 21.40 -12.02 9.90
C LYS A 11 22.11 -13.37 9.86
N ASP A 12 23.44 -13.39 9.94
CA ASP A 12 24.24 -14.62 9.99
C ASP A 12 23.92 -15.46 11.23
N PHE A 13 23.92 -14.83 12.41
CA PHE A 13 23.64 -15.53 13.68
C PHE A 13 22.27 -16.20 13.68
N ILE A 14 21.23 -15.48 13.23
CA ILE A 14 19.87 -16.03 13.15
C ILE A 14 19.80 -17.12 12.07
N SER A 15 20.42 -16.92 10.91
CA SER A 15 20.42 -17.92 9.83
C SER A 15 21.07 -19.24 10.25
N ARG A 16 22.17 -19.19 11.01
CA ARG A 16 22.82 -20.41 11.52
C ARG A 16 21.94 -21.18 12.48
N GLY A 17 21.28 -20.50 13.43
CA GLY A 17 20.35 -21.14 14.35
C GLY A 17 19.15 -21.79 13.66
N PHE A 18 18.58 -21.14 12.64
CA PHE A 18 17.48 -21.71 11.86
C PHE A 18 17.93 -22.90 10.98
N SER A 19 19.17 -22.87 10.48
CA SER A 19 19.73 -23.99 9.71
C SER A 19 19.88 -25.27 10.53
N GLU A 20 20.14 -25.17 11.85
CA GLU A 20 20.18 -26.34 12.75
C GLU A 20 18.81 -27.02 12.89
N LEU A 21 17.71 -26.29 12.59
CA LEU A 21 16.35 -26.82 12.54
C LEU A 21 15.94 -27.30 11.15
N GLY A 22 16.85 -27.29 10.17
CA GLY A 22 16.56 -27.65 8.78
C GLY A 22 15.81 -26.58 7.98
N LEU A 23 15.68 -25.36 8.51
CA LEU A 23 15.02 -24.24 7.83
C LEU A 23 16.02 -23.49 6.95
N GLN A 24 15.63 -23.23 5.71
CA GLN A 24 16.46 -22.50 4.74
C GLN A 24 16.20 -21.00 4.78
N SER A 25 17.24 -20.23 4.43
CA SER A 25 17.16 -18.78 4.24
C SER A 25 16.88 -18.48 2.77
N TYR A 26 15.89 -17.62 2.53
CA TYR A 26 15.51 -17.20 1.17
C TYR A 26 15.78 -15.71 0.98
N SER A 27 16.22 -15.36 -0.22
CA SER A 27 16.52 -13.98 -0.61
C SER A 27 15.29 -13.17 -0.98
N ASP A 28 14.21 -13.82 -1.42
CA ASP A 28 12.95 -13.19 -1.81
C ASP A 28 11.77 -13.83 -1.08
N ILE A 29 11.01 -13.00 -0.36
CA ILE A 29 9.81 -13.39 0.37
C ILE A 29 8.58 -13.53 -0.53
N ASN A 30 8.62 -13.00 -1.76
CA ASN A 30 7.52 -13.11 -2.71
C ASN A 30 7.72 -14.23 -3.74
N ALA A 31 8.80 -15.01 -3.60
CA ALA A 31 9.02 -16.22 -4.38
C ALA A 31 8.13 -17.36 -3.86
N ASP A 32 8.10 -18.49 -4.58
CA ASP A 32 7.24 -19.65 -4.29
C ASP A 32 7.68 -20.48 -3.05
N ASN A 33 8.48 -19.88 -2.17
CA ASN A 33 8.91 -20.48 -0.91
C ASN A 33 8.20 -19.77 0.24
N HIS A 34 7.36 -20.49 0.97
CA HIS A 34 6.52 -19.89 2.03
C HIS A 34 6.99 -20.25 3.45
N GLU A 35 8.00 -21.11 3.58
CA GLU A 35 8.54 -21.57 4.86
C GLU A 35 10.05 -21.42 4.88
N GLY A 36 10.59 -20.79 5.92
CA GLY A 36 12.01 -20.50 6.07
C GLY A 36 12.29 -19.16 6.71
N LEU A 37 13.55 -18.73 6.62
CA LEU A 37 13.98 -17.41 7.07
C LEU A 37 13.96 -16.43 5.90
N PHE A 38 13.34 -15.27 6.10
CA PHE A 38 13.20 -14.23 5.08
C PHE A 38 13.58 -12.87 5.65
N THR A 39 14.18 -12.02 4.81
CA THR A 39 14.26 -10.59 5.11
C THR A 39 12.94 -9.94 4.69
N LEU A 40 12.18 -9.44 5.66
CA LEU A 40 10.88 -8.83 5.38
C LEU A 40 11.06 -7.55 4.56
N GLN A 41 10.31 -7.45 3.46
CA GLN A 41 10.16 -6.22 2.70
C GLN A 41 9.01 -5.40 3.28
N GLY A 42 9.19 -4.09 3.35
CA GLY A 42 8.14 -3.14 3.75
C GLY A 42 7.76 -2.22 2.61
N THR A 43 6.53 -1.70 2.63
CA THR A 43 6.07 -0.64 1.71
C THR A 43 6.74 0.69 2.06
N MET A 44 7.98 0.86 1.59
CA MET A 44 8.86 1.97 1.95
C MET A 44 9.54 2.56 0.73
N ASP A 45 9.87 3.84 0.81
CA ASP A 45 10.66 4.58 -0.18
C ASP A 45 11.51 5.62 0.57
N ASN A 46 12.84 5.53 0.41
CA ASN A 46 13.84 6.32 1.16
C ASN A 46 13.66 6.24 2.68
N SER A 47 13.60 5.01 3.21
CA SER A 47 13.47 4.71 4.66
C SER A 47 12.24 5.34 5.32
N ARG A 48 11.21 5.67 4.53
CA ARG A 48 9.94 6.22 4.98
C ARG A 48 8.79 5.42 4.40
N ARG A 49 7.66 5.37 5.12
CA ARG A 49 6.42 4.75 4.64
C ARG A 49 6.06 5.26 3.24
N CYS A 50 5.80 4.34 2.32
CA CYS A 50 5.28 4.64 0.99
C CYS A 50 3.80 4.25 0.93
N SER A 51 2.92 5.21 1.16
CA SER A 51 1.47 5.00 1.05
C SER A 51 1.03 4.87 -0.41
N THR A 52 -0.17 4.33 -0.64
CA THR A 52 -0.78 4.27 -1.98
C THR A 52 -0.93 5.67 -2.60
N ALA A 53 -1.25 6.69 -1.80
CA ALA A 53 -1.30 8.07 -2.27
C ALA A 53 0.09 8.57 -2.74
N LYS A 54 1.17 8.26 -2.01
CA LYS A 54 2.53 8.62 -2.43
C LYS A 54 2.95 7.90 -3.71
N ALA A 55 2.68 6.59 -3.78
CA ALA A 55 3.08 5.74 -4.91
C ALA A 55 2.32 6.08 -6.20
N PHE A 56 1.00 6.28 -6.12
CA PHE A 56 0.13 6.31 -7.31
C PHE A 56 -0.57 7.64 -7.57
N ILE A 57 -0.61 8.57 -6.60
CA ILE A 57 -1.40 9.81 -6.74
C ILE A 57 -0.52 11.05 -6.76
N HIS A 58 0.37 11.24 -5.78
CA HIS A 58 1.13 12.48 -5.61
C HIS A 58 1.94 12.89 -6.84
N LYS A 59 2.55 11.93 -7.55
CA LYS A 59 3.33 12.19 -8.77
C LYS A 59 2.46 12.55 -9.98
N PHE A 60 1.18 12.19 -9.97
CA PHE A 60 0.30 12.27 -11.15
C PHE A 60 -0.90 13.19 -10.96
N GLN A 61 -1.04 13.83 -9.79
CA GLN A 61 -2.19 14.66 -9.41
C GLN A 61 -2.42 15.88 -10.31
N SER A 62 -1.44 16.31 -11.12
CA SER A 62 -1.57 17.42 -12.06
C SER A 62 -2.21 17.03 -13.40
N ARG A 63 -2.41 15.73 -13.67
CA ARG A 63 -3.01 15.27 -14.92
C ARG A 63 -4.43 15.85 -15.07
N PRO A 64 -4.77 16.47 -16.23
CA PRO A 64 -6.04 17.18 -16.39
C PRO A 64 -7.26 16.25 -16.29
N ASN A 65 -7.10 14.97 -16.63
CA ASN A 65 -8.13 13.93 -16.57
C ASN A 65 -8.20 13.21 -15.21
N LEU A 66 -7.39 13.59 -14.21
CA LEU A 66 -7.48 13.06 -12.85
C LEU A 66 -8.01 14.14 -11.91
N LYS A 67 -9.20 13.92 -11.34
CA LYS A 67 -9.80 14.83 -10.35
C LYS A 67 -9.75 14.20 -8.96
N ILE A 68 -9.23 14.94 -7.97
CA ILE A 68 -9.10 14.46 -6.59
C ILE A 68 -9.89 15.38 -5.67
N SER A 69 -10.93 14.86 -5.02
CA SER A 69 -11.69 15.59 -4.00
C SER A 69 -11.40 15.04 -2.61
N LYS A 70 -10.60 15.78 -1.84
CA LYS A 70 -10.32 15.46 -0.43
C LYS A 70 -11.53 15.79 0.46
N ASN A 71 -11.60 15.14 1.64
CA ASN A 71 -12.63 15.38 2.66
C ASN A 71 -14.05 15.29 2.07
N SER A 72 -14.27 14.24 1.29
CA SER A 72 -15.49 14.02 0.54
C SER A 72 -15.98 12.60 0.83
N LEU A 73 -17.10 12.47 1.54
CA LEU A 73 -17.69 11.18 1.89
C LEU A 73 -18.81 10.86 0.91
N VAL A 74 -18.67 9.81 0.11
CA VAL A 74 -19.74 9.32 -0.75
C VAL A 74 -20.85 8.74 0.12
N VAL A 75 -22.09 9.17 -0.12
CA VAL A 75 -23.27 8.78 0.68
C VAL A 75 -24.36 8.10 -0.14
N LYS A 76 -24.34 8.25 -1.48
CA LYS A 76 -25.34 7.63 -2.35
C LYS A 76 -24.79 7.39 -3.75
N ILE A 77 -25.18 6.26 -4.34
CA ILE A 77 -25.03 5.99 -5.78
C ILE A 77 -26.37 6.28 -6.45
N LEU A 78 -26.36 7.02 -7.56
CA LEU A 78 -27.56 7.28 -8.36
C LEU A 78 -27.62 6.28 -9.51
N ILE A 79 -28.65 5.44 -9.47
CA ILE A 79 -28.88 4.33 -10.41
C ILE A 79 -30.13 4.68 -11.21
N ASN A 80 -30.07 4.53 -12.53
CA ASN A 80 -31.22 4.77 -13.40
C ASN A 80 -32.20 3.57 -13.43
N GLU A 81 -33.31 3.73 -14.16
CA GLU A 81 -34.35 2.70 -14.29
C GLU A 81 -33.83 1.38 -14.90
N ASN A 82 -32.82 1.46 -15.75
CA ASN A 82 -32.11 0.33 -16.35
C ASN A 82 -31.06 -0.29 -15.42
N LYS A 83 -31.08 0.03 -14.12
CA LYS A 83 -30.13 -0.47 -13.10
C LYS A 83 -28.66 -0.12 -13.37
N THR A 84 -28.40 0.97 -14.10
CA THR A 84 -27.04 1.46 -14.41
C THR A 84 -26.67 2.61 -13.48
N ALA A 85 -25.48 2.54 -12.86
CA ALA A 85 -24.94 3.63 -12.05
C ALA A 85 -24.48 4.79 -12.94
N GLN A 86 -24.99 6.00 -12.70
CA GLN A 86 -24.69 7.19 -13.52
C GLN A 86 -23.85 8.24 -12.79
N SER A 87 -23.99 8.32 -11.47
CA SER A 87 -23.30 9.33 -10.66
C SER A 87 -23.25 8.91 -9.19
N VAL A 88 -22.46 9.64 -8.42
CA VAL A 88 -22.40 9.52 -6.96
C VAL A 88 -22.70 10.86 -6.30
N GLN A 89 -23.38 10.81 -5.16
CA GLN A 89 -23.51 11.96 -4.27
C GLN A 89 -22.55 11.82 -3.10
N PHE A 90 -21.84 12.91 -2.79
CA PHE A 90 -20.92 12.97 -1.67
C PHE A 90 -21.11 14.26 -0.87
N ILE A 91 -20.81 14.19 0.43
CA ILE A 91 -20.80 15.35 1.32
C ILE A 91 -19.40 15.94 1.35
N LYS A 92 -19.28 17.23 1.08
CA LYS A 92 -18.03 17.99 1.21
C LYS A 92 -18.31 19.32 1.90
N ARG A 93 -17.66 19.55 3.04
CA ARG A 93 -17.86 20.76 3.87
C ARG A 93 -19.35 21.01 4.18
N GLY A 94 -20.08 19.96 4.56
CA GLY A 94 -21.51 20.01 4.88
C GLY A 94 -22.46 20.16 3.68
N LYS A 95 -21.95 20.25 2.45
CA LYS A 95 -22.77 20.36 1.24
C LYS A 95 -22.84 19.03 0.50
N LEU A 96 -24.04 18.67 0.04
CA LEU A 96 -24.25 17.55 -0.87
C LEU A 96 -23.86 17.96 -2.29
N ILE A 97 -22.97 17.20 -2.93
CA ILE A 97 -22.48 17.43 -4.29
C ILE A 97 -22.70 16.16 -5.11
N THR A 98 -23.15 16.29 -6.35
CA THR A 98 -23.25 15.20 -7.32
C THR A 98 -22.04 15.23 -8.26
N ALA A 99 -21.29 14.12 -8.34
CA ALA A 99 -20.26 13.91 -9.36
C ALA A 99 -20.77 12.93 -10.41
N ILE A 100 -20.76 13.37 -11.66
CA ILE A 100 -21.15 12.59 -12.83
C ILE A 100 -19.87 12.01 -13.45
N ALA A 101 -19.95 10.76 -13.91
CA ALA A 101 -18.88 10.10 -14.63
C ALA A 101 -18.64 10.73 -16.00
#